data_AF-A0A9Q9LZG4-F1
#
_entry.id   AF-A0A9Q9LZG4-F1
#
_cell.length_a   1.000
_cell.length_b   1.000
_cell.length_c   1.000
_cell.angle_alpha   90.00
_cell.angle_beta   90.00
_cell.angle_gamma   90.00
#
_symmetry.space_group_name_H-M   'P 1'
#
loop_
_entity.id
_entity.type
_entity.pdbx_description
1 polymer ?
#
loop_
_entity_poly.entity_id
_entity_poly.type
_entity_poly.pdbx_seq_one_letter_code
_entity_poly.pdbx_strand_id
1 'polypeptide(L)'
;MFKTAAKSLTAGVSCLGLAAAPALAQGAGPLTYTVVVPAGEFGSAAFLTELLGTLSAAKAFCRATGDSALQVDCLSERLEAAADGIPAGTDYDEVRDVLQDTSARLKRLARQNSDPGRSRVSVTSSANPAERTTRPLTPVRPSAQAAVNREAVRIFEDAGTVLLRSAESAQERQAQYAQIAAAIDSNKVLLRS
;
A
#
# COMPACT_ATOMS: atom_id res chain seq x y z
N MET A 1 -53.86 -29.72 51.46
CA MET A 1 -53.44 -28.63 52.36
C MET A 1 -53.66 -27.31 51.65
N PHE A 2 -54.48 -26.47 52.26
CA PHE A 2 -54.89 -25.15 51.78
C PHE A 2 -53.71 -24.18 51.69
N LYS A 3 -53.67 -23.37 50.61
CA LYS A 3 -53.44 -21.92 50.73
C LYS A 3 -54.01 -21.17 49.53
N THR A 4 -55.04 -20.40 49.84
CA THR A 4 -55.76 -19.38 49.10
C THR A 4 -54.91 -18.11 48.90
N ALA A 5 -55.14 -17.39 47.80
CA ALA A 5 -55.27 -15.92 47.73
C ALA A 5 -55.45 -15.54 46.24
N ALA A 6 -56.66 -15.19 45.77
CA ALA A 6 -57.20 -13.81 45.71
C ALA A 6 -56.29 -12.88 44.88
N LYS A 7 -56.73 -12.13 43.85
CA LYS A 7 -57.86 -11.21 43.82
C LYS A 7 -57.93 -10.61 42.39
N SER A 8 -59.14 -10.32 41.93
CA SER A 8 -59.45 -9.72 40.62
C SER A 8 -58.99 -8.27 40.49
N LEU A 9 -58.60 -7.84 39.28
CA LEU A 9 -58.77 -6.47 38.81
C LEU A 9 -58.87 -6.43 37.28
N THR A 10 -60.04 -6.02 36.80
CA THR A 10 -60.39 -5.66 35.42
C THR A 10 -60.07 -4.20 35.15
N ALA A 11 -59.30 -3.94 34.09
CA ALA A 11 -59.30 -2.73 33.24
C ALA A 11 -58.34 -3.07 32.08
N GLY A 12 -58.70 -3.12 30.80
CA GLY A 12 -59.54 -2.21 30.05
C GLY A 12 -58.64 -1.30 29.22
N VAL A 13 -58.10 -1.79 28.08
CA VAL A 13 -57.66 -0.95 26.95
C VAL A 13 -57.80 -1.77 25.67
N SER A 14 -58.75 -1.34 24.83
CA SER A 14 -58.86 -1.71 23.43
C SER A 14 -57.98 -0.82 22.56
N CYS A 15 -57.72 -1.30 21.35
CA CYS A 15 -57.16 -0.61 20.17
C CYS A 15 -55.63 -0.65 20.06
N LEU A 16 -55.11 -1.35 19.04
CA LEU A 16 -54.66 -0.74 17.79
C LEU A 16 -54.13 -1.81 16.81
N GLY A 17 -54.33 -1.53 15.52
CA GLY A 17 -54.40 -2.51 14.44
C GLY A 17 -53.12 -3.27 14.12
N LEU A 18 -53.34 -4.50 13.62
CA LEU A 18 -52.35 -5.21 12.81
C LEU A 18 -52.15 -4.45 11.49
N ALA A 19 -51.11 -3.62 11.43
CA ALA A 19 -50.48 -3.26 10.18
C ALA A 19 -49.21 -4.11 10.04
N ALA A 20 -49.27 -5.09 9.15
CA ALA A 20 -48.10 -5.82 8.69
C ALA A 20 -47.19 -4.84 7.94
N ALA A 21 -46.15 -4.33 8.61
CA ALA A 21 -45.06 -3.65 7.93
C ALA A 21 -44.14 -4.72 7.32
N PRO A 22 -43.83 -4.67 6.01
CA PRO A 22 -42.78 -5.52 5.47
C PRO A 22 -41.46 -5.10 6.11
N ALA A 23 -40.76 -6.06 6.73
CA ALA A 23 -39.39 -5.91 7.15
C ALA A 23 -38.54 -5.65 5.91
N LEU A 24 -38.22 -4.38 5.64
CA LEU A 24 -37.18 -4.03 4.69
C LEU A 24 -35.86 -4.53 5.26
N ALA A 25 -35.35 -5.59 4.67
CA ALA A 25 -33.98 -6.07 4.86
C ALA A 25 -33.02 -4.89 4.61
N GLN A 26 -32.45 -4.36 5.68
CA GLN A 26 -31.34 -3.43 5.58
C GLN A 26 -30.13 -4.23 5.10
N GLY A 27 -29.92 -4.23 3.78
CA GLY A 27 -28.70 -4.75 3.19
C GLY A 27 -27.52 -4.03 3.80
N ALA A 28 -26.59 -4.78 4.39
CA ALA A 28 -25.32 -4.25 4.84
C ALA A 28 -24.63 -3.59 3.64
N GLY A 29 -24.64 -2.26 3.61
CA GLY A 29 -23.87 -1.49 2.65
C GLY A 29 -22.38 -1.80 2.80
N PRO A 30 -21.57 -1.61 1.75
CA PRO A 30 -20.13 -1.82 1.84
C PRO A 30 -19.59 -0.93 2.96
N LEU A 31 -18.96 -1.56 3.96
CA LEU A 31 -18.27 -0.88 5.04
C LEU A 31 -17.05 -0.16 4.44
N THR A 32 -17.24 1.07 3.98
CA THR A 32 -16.14 1.99 3.69
C THR A 32 -15.53 2.40 5.03
N TYR A 33 -14.40 1.78 5.38
CA TYR A 33 -13.62 2.18 6.54
C TYR A 33 -12.75 3.38 6.15
N THR A 34 -13.21 4.58 6.48
CA THR A 34 -12.42 5.79 6.30
C THR A 34 -11.52 5.95 7.52
N VAL A 35 -10.23 5.68 7.37
CA VAL A 35 -9.24 5.98 8.41
C VAL A 35 -9.00 7.48 8.41
N VAL A 36 -9.64 8.19 9.34
CA VAL A 36 -9.38 9.61 9.58
C VAL A 36 -8.13 9.71 10.45
N VAL A 37 -6.97 9.91 9.81
CA VAL A 37 -5.72 10.23 10.52
C VAL A 37 -5.77 11.72 10.89
N PRO A 38 -5.71 12.09 12.18
CA PRO A 38 -5.77 13.49 12.59
C PRO A 38 -4.58 14.29 12.02
N ALA A 39 -4.84 15.53 11.59
CA ALA A 39 -3.81 16.45 11.14
C ALA A 39 -2.83 16.71 12.31
N GLY A 40 -1.57 16.32 12.14
CA GLY A 40 -0.53 16.33 13.18
C GLY A 40 0.19 15.00 13.39
N GLU A 41 -0.29 13.89 12.79
CA GLU A 41 0.37 12.57 12.86
C GLU A 41 1.12 12.13 11.59
N PHE A 42 1.11 12.94 10.52
CA PHE A 42 1.99 12.71 9.36
C PHE A 42 3.41 13.16 9.74
N GLY A 43 4.12 12.25 10.40
CA GLY A 43 5.32 12.48 11.24
C GLY A 43 5.44 11.44 12.36
N SER A 44 4.34 10.73 12.66
CA SER A 44 4.22 9.73 13.71
C SER A 44 4.96 8.43 13.41
N ALA A 45 5.30 7.71 14.47
CA ALA A 45 5.84 6.36 14.38
C ALA A 45 4.87 5.38 13.68
N ALA A 46 3.56 5.62 13.75
CA ALA A 46 2.55 4.80 13.09
C ALA A 46 2.63 4.91 11.57
N PHE A 47 2.69 6.15 11.03
CA PHE A 47 2.86 6.36 9.60
C PHE A 47 4.19 5.79 9.09
N LEU A 48 5.29 5.99 9.84
CA LEU A 48 6.57 5.39 9.50
C LEU A 48 6.46 3.86 9.43
N THR A 49 5.81 3.23 10.42
CA THR A 49 5.61 1.77 10.44
C THR A 49 4.82 1.30 9.23
N GLU A 50 3.75 2.00 8.87
CA GLU A 50 2.92 1.71 7.70
C GLU A 50 3.74 1.82 6.40
N LEU A 51 4.53 2.89 6.24
CA LEU A 51 5.37 3.11 5.07
C LEU A 51 6.44 2.02 4.94
N LEU A 52 7.13 1.67 6.04
CA LEU A 52 8.11 0.57 6.06
C LEU A 52 7.46 -0.77 5.72
N GLY A 53 6.25 -1.02 6.23
CA GLY A 53 5.44 -2.19 5.91
C GLY A 53 5.10 -2.25 4.43
N THR A 54 4.67 -1.14 3.84
CA THR A 54 4.36 -1.01 2.41
C THR A 54 5.58 -1.28 1.53
N LEU A 55 6.74 -0.73 1.86
CA LEU A 55 7.99 -0.98 1.12
C LEU A 55 8.45 -2.44 1.20
N SER A 56 8.27 -3.08 2.36
CA SER A 56 8.56 -4.51 2.53
C SER A 56 7.60 -5.39 1.73
N ALA A 57 6.30 -5.08 1.77
CA ALA A 57 5.27 -5.77 1.00
C ALA A 57 5.51 -5.64 -0.52
N ALA A 58 5.91 -4.46 -1.00
CA ALA A 58 6.29 -4.23 -2.39
C ALA A 58 7.36 -5.23 -2.87
N LYS A 59 8.43 -5.39 -2.10
CA LYS A 59 9.50 -6.36 -2.38
C LYS A 59 8.97 -7.79 -2.46
N ALA A 60 8.14 -8.19 -1.49
CA ALA A 60 7.58 -9.52 -1.42
C ALA A 60 6.65 -9.81 -2.60
N PHE A 61 5.76 -8.87 -2.93
CA PHE A 61 4.87 -8.94 -4.09
C PHE A 61 5.67 -9.10 -5.39
N CYS A 62 6.70 -8.27 -5.59
CA CYS A 62 7.52 -8.32 -6.80
C CYS A 62 8.34 -9.61 -6.92
N ARG A 63 8.80 -10.17 -5.79
CA ARG A 63 9.42 -11.49 -5.77
C ARG A 63 8.43 -12.60 -6.15
N ALA A 64 7.21 -12.54 -5.63
CA ALA A 64 6.18 -13.55 -5.84
C ALA A 64 5.74 -13.68 -7.30
N THR A 65 6.05 -12.68 -8.15
CA THR A 65 5.84 -12.78 -9.60
C THR A 65 6.60 -13.94 -10.26
N GLY A 66 7.72 -14.38 -9.66
CA GLY A 66 8.55 -15.47 -10.19
C GLY A 66 9.24 -15.16 -11.53
N ASP A 67 9.16 -13.92 -12.03
CA ASP A 67 9.67 -13.52 -13.34
C ASP A 67 10.63 -12.33 -13.20
N SER A 68 11.92 -12.61 -13.36
CA SER A 68 12.97 -11.59 -13.27
C SER A 68 12.80 -10.45 -14.27
N ALA A 69 12.20 -10.73 -15.44
CA ALA A 69 11.96 -9.70 -16.45
C ALA A 69 10.99 -8.61 -15.97
N LEU A 70 10.11 -8.93 -15.01
CA LEU A 70 9.12 -7.99 -14.49
C LEU A 70 9.59 -7.23 -13.25
N GLN A 71 10.63 -7.72 -12.55
CA GLN A 71 10.99 -7.23 -11.21
C GLN A 71 11.27 -5.71 -11.17
N VAL A 72 11.95 -5.17 -12.17
CA VAL A 72 12.34 -3.75 -12.19
C VAL A 72 11.12 -2.84 -12.37
N ASP A 73 10.24 -3.16 -13.32
CA ASP A 73 9.01 -2.38 -13.53
C ASP A 73 7.97 -2.65 -12.44
N CYS A 74 7.99 -3.84 -11.82
CA CYS A 74 7.18 -4.13 -10.64
C CYS A 74 7.57 -3.24 -9.46
N LEU A 75 8.88 -3.15 -9.14
CA LEU A 75 9.35 -2.29 -8.06
C LEU A 75 9.02 -0.82 -8.35
N SER A 76 9.19 -0.37 -9.59
CA SER A 76 8.73 0.95 -10.03
C SER A 76 7.25 1.17 -9.68
N GLU A 77 6.38 0.26 -10.10
CA GLU A 77 4.94 0.40 -9.91
C GLU A 77 4.51 0.35 -8.44
N ARG A 78 5.17 -0.48 -7.62
CA ARG A 78 4.90 -0.54 -6.18
C ARG A 78 5.40 0.71 -5.43
N LEU A 79 6.52 1.30 -5.84
CA LEU A 79 7.03 2.55 -5.27
C LEU A 79 6.15 3.74 -5.68
N GLU A 80 5.65 3.76 -6.92
CA GLU A 80 4.67 4.74 -7.40
C GLU A 80 3.43 4.70 -6.50
N ALA A 81 2.87 3.51 -6.26
CA ALA A 81 1.73 3.33 -5.35
C ALA A 81 2.04 3.71 -3.88
N ALA A 82 3.24 3.39 -3.38
CA ALA A 82 3.65 3.78 -2.03
C ALA A 82 3.74 5.31 -1.88
N ALA A 83 4.27 5.99 -2.89
CA ALA A 83 4.38 7.45 -2.91
C ALA A 83 3.00 8.12 -3.01
N ASP A 84 2.10 7.59 -3.83
CA ASP A 84 0.73 8.08 -3.96
C ASP A 84 -0.08 7.93 -2.66
N GLY A 85 0.33 7.02 -1.77
CA GLY A 85 -0.22 6.87 -0.43
C GLY A 85 0.27 7.94 0.58
N ILE A 86 1.27 8.75 0.24
CA ILE A 86 1.81 9.81 1.10
C ILE A 86 1.09 11.14 0.82
N PRO A 87 0.31 11.70 1.76
CA PRO A 87 -0.43 12.93 1.51
C PRO A 87 0.47 14.14 1.23
N ALA A 88 -0.02 15.04 0.37
CA ALA A 88 0.60 16.32 0.07
C ALA A 88 0.51 17.33 1.22
N GLY A 89 1.52 18.20 1.32
CA GLY A 89 1.61 19.21 2.37
C GLY A 89 1.97 18.61 3.71
N THR A 90 2.64 17.46 3.73
CA THR A 90 3.08 16.80 4.96
C THR A 90 4.59 16.89 5.13
N ASP A 91 5.05 16.61 6.34
CA ASP A 91 6.47 16.47 6.66
C ASP A 91 7.19 15.39 5.83
N TYR A 92 6.44 14.51 5.14
CA TYR A 92 6.94 13.46 4.26
C TYR A 92 6.91 13.84 2.78
N ASP A 93 6.68 15.10 2.42
CA ASP A 93 6.67 15.55 1.03
C ASP A 93 7.98 15.20 0.31
N GLU A 94 9.12 15.40 0.96
CA GLU A 94 10.42 15.03 0.37
C GLU A 94 10.57 13.52 0.17
N VAL A 95 10.06 12.71 1.12
CA VAL A 95 10.04 11.25 0.96
C VAL A 95 9.16 10.84 -0.21
N ARG A 96 7.97 11.44 -0.35
CA ARG A 96 7.10 11.23 -1.50
C ARG A 96 7.84 11.53 -2.79
N ASP A 97 8.47 12.70 -2.87
CA ASP A 97 9.16 13.15 -4.09
C ASP A 97 10.31 12.21 -4.47
N VAL A 98 11.08 11.71 -3.49
CA VAL A 98 12.13 10.71 -3.73
C VAL A 98 11.55 9.40 -4.25
N LEU A 99 10.46 8.89 -3.67
CA LEU A 99 9.81 7.67 -4.13
C LEU A 99 9.22 7.83 -5.54
N GLN A 100 8.63 9.00 -5.84
CA GLN A 100 8.11 9.33 -7.17
C GLN A 100 9.23 9.41 -8.22
N ASP A 101 10.34 10.10 -7.94
CA ASP A 101 11.48 10.13 -8.87
C ASP A 101 12.07 8.73 -9.09
N THR A 102 12.30 7.98 -8.01
CA THR A 102 12.83 6.62 -8.06
C THR A 102 11.94 5.71 -8.91
N SER A 103 10.63 5.72 -8.66
CA SER A 103 9.66 4.94 -9.43
C SER A 103 9.68 5.32 -10.90
N ALA A 104 9.74 6.62 -11.22
CA ALA A 104 9.77 7.11 -12.59
C ALA A 104 11.07 6.74 -13.33
N ARG A 105 12.23 6.79 -12.65
CA ARG A 105 13.52 6.35 -13.19
C ARG A 105 13.52 4.86 -13.52
N LEU A 106 13.02 4.02 -12.61
CA LEU A 106 12.90 2.57 -12.83
C LEU A 106 11.92 2.24 -13.98
N LYS A 107 10.78 2.93 -14.05
CA LYS A 107 9.79 2.81 -15.14
C LYS A 107 10.42 3.07 -16.50
N ARG A 108 11.17 4.18 -16.60
CA ARG A 108 11.90 4.55 -17.83
C ARG A 108 12.94 3.50 -18.19
N LEU A 109 13.72 3.05 -17.21
CA LEU A 109 14.76 2.04 -17.40
C LEU A 109 14.18 0.73 -17.96
N ALA A 110 13.08 0.22 -17.38
CA ALA A 110 12.41 -0.97 -17.87
C ALA A 110 11.87 -0.79 -19.29
N ARG A 111 11.22 0.35 -19.57
CA ARG A 111 10.67 0.67 -20.90
C ARG A 111 11.73 0.76 -22.00
N GLN A 112 12.87 1.37 -21.72
CA GLN A 112 13.99 1.48 -22.67
C GLN A 112 14.63 0.11 -22.99
N ASN A 113 14.46 -0.85 -22.10
CA ASN A 113 15.01 -2.19 -22.21
C ASN A 113 13.92 -3.27 -22.38
N SER A 114 12.75 -2.88 -22.89
CA SER A 114 11.62 -3.79 -23.03
C SER A 114 11.92 -4.97 -23.96
N ASP A 115 11.27 -6.10 -23.69
CA ASP A 115 11.28 -7.27 -24.53
C ASP A 115 10.18 -7.16 -25.61
N PRO A 116 10.53 -6.99 -26.90
CA PRO A 116 9.53 -6.90 -27.96
C PRO A 116 8.77 -8.20 -28.20
N GLY A 117 9.31 -9.35 -27.76
CA GLY A 117 8.67 -10.65 -27.87
C GLY A 117 7.64 -10.92 -26.76
N ARG A 118 7.52 -10.03 -25.77
CA ARG A 118 6.65 -10.22 -24.62
C ARG A 118 5.69 -9.04 -24.43
N SER A 119 4.41 -9.34 -24.35
CA SER A 119 3.39 -8.35 -24.02
C SER A 119 3.53 -7.86 -22.58
N ARG A 120 3.05 -6.63 -22.33
CA ARG A 120 2.89 -6.12 -20.97
C ARG A 120 1.82 -6.91 -20.21
N VAL A 121 2.06 -7.17 -18.92
CA VAL A 121 1.18 -8.03 -18.11
C VAL A 121 0.79 -7.35 -16.79
N SER A 122 -0.46 -7.49 -16.38
CA SER A 122 -0.87 -7.15 -15.02
C SER A 122 -0.63 -8.34 -14.10
N VAL A 123 -0.13 -8.07 -12.90
CA VAL A 123 0.11 -9.11 -11.89
C VAL A 123 -0.88 -8.94 -10.75
N THR A 124 -1.41 -10.05 -10.26
CA THR A 124 -2.28 -10.12 -9.08
C THR A 124 -1.62 -11.02 -8.04
N SER A 125 -1.67 -10.63 -6.78
CA SER A 125 -1.15 -11.42 -5.67
C SER A 125 -1.92 -12.72 -5.54
N SER A 126 -1.20 -13.83 -5.37
CA SER A 126 -1.79 -15.13 -5.09
C SER A 126 -2.35 -15.23 -3.67
N ALA A 127 -1.85 -14.42 -2.74
CA ALA A 127 -2.28 -14.40 -1.35
C ALA A 127 -3.51 -13.50 -1.15
N ASN A 128 -3.63 -12.43 -1.94
CA ASN A 128 -4.75 -11.49 -1.85
C ASN A 128 -5.16 -11.00 -3.25
N PRO A 129 -6.26 -11.51 -3.83
CA PRO A 129 -6.71 -11.11 -5.17
C PRO A 129 -7.07 -9.62 -5.32
N ALA A 130 -7.32 -8.90 -4.22
CA ALA A 130 -7.54 -7.45 -4.25
C ALA A 130 -6.22 -6.69 -4.48
N GLU A 131 -5.08 -7.28 -4.16
CA GLU A 131 -3.76 -6.72 -4.39
C GLU A 131 -3.30 -7.05 -5.80
N ARG A 132 -3.29 -6.04 -6.66
CA ARG A 132 -2.86 -6.15 -8.07
C ARG A 132 -2.05 -4.93 -8.49
N THR A 133 -1.34 -5.07 -9.61
CA THR A 133 -0.68 -3.92 -10.24
C THR A 133 -1.73 -2.94 -10.76
N THR A 134 -1.52 -1.66 -10.49
CA THR A 134 -2.38 -0.55 -10.95
C THR A 134 -2.25 -0.31 -12.45
N ARG A 135 -1.12 -0.73 -13.01
CA ARG A 135 -0.81 -0.70 -14.45
C ARG A 135 -0.18 -2.02 -14.91
N PRO A 136 -0.24 -2.35 -16.21
CA PRO A 136 0.56 -3.42 -16.77
C PRO A 136 2.06 -3.17 -16.60
N LEU A 137 2.80 -4.23 -16.30
CA LEU A 137 4.24 -4.25 -16.16
C LEU A 137 4.92 -4.51 -17.51
N THR A 138 6.08 -3.90 -17.71
CA THR A 138 6.91 -4.01 -18.90
C THR A 138 8.03 -5.01 -18.66
N PRO A 139 8.04 -6.17 -19.35
CA PRO A 139 9.12 -7.13 -19.25
C PRO A 139 10.40 -6.57 -19.88
N VAL A 140 11.52 -6.76 -19.18
CA VAL A 140 12.87 -6.46 -19.66
C VAL A 140 13.40 -7.61 -20.51
N ARG A 141 14.06 -7.29 -21.63
CA ARG A 141 14.65 -8.31 -22.51
C ARG A 141 15.77 -9.08 -21.80
N PRO A 142 15.89 -10.41 -22.01
CA PRO A 142 16.90 -11.22 -21.33
C PRO A 142 18.34 -10.71 -21.51
N SER A 143 18.69 -10.23 -22.70
CA SER A 143 20.04 -9.72 -23.01
C SER A 143 20.42 -8.46 -22.25
N ALA A 144 19.45 -7.69 -21.75
CA ALA A 144 19.69 -6.46 -21.00
C ALA A 144 19.52 -6.64 -19.48
N GLN A 145 18.96 -7.78 -19.02
CA GLN A 145 18.54 -7.98 -17.64
C GLN A 145 19.63 -7.65 -16.62
N ALA A 146 20.84 -8.18 -16.79
CA ALA A 146 21.93 -7.95 -15.85
C ALA A 146 22.38 -6.49 -15.80
N ALA A 147 22.39 -5.79 -16.95
CA ALA A 147 22.74 -4.38 -17.01
C ALA A 147 21.65 -3.51 -16.36
N VAL A 148 20.38 -3.82 -16.65
CA VAL A 148 19.22 -3.14 -16.07
C VAL A 148 19.18 -3.33 -14.55
N ASN A 149 19.42 -4.53 -14.03
CA ASN A 149 19.44 -4.77 -12.59
C ASN A 149 20.54 -3.96 -11.89
N ARG A 150 21.73 -3.86 -12.48
CA ARG A 150 22.81 -3.01 -11.94
C ARG A 150 22.44 -1.52 -11.94
N GLU A 151 21.81 -1.04 -13.00
CA GLU A 151 21.37 0.36 -13.08
C GLU A 151 20.23 0.65 -12.10
N ALA A 152 19.28 -0.27 -11.96
CA ALA A 152 18.22 -0.17 -10.96
C ALA A 152 18.77 -0.15 -9.52
N VAL A 153 19.82 -0.93 -9.23
CA VAL A 153 20.54 -0.87 -7.95
C VAL A 153 21.13 0.52 -7.68
N ARG A 154 21.73 1.17 -8.70
CA ARG A 154 22.25 2.54 -8.56
C ARG A 154 21.14 3.55 -8.32
N ILE A 155 20.00 3.42 -9.01
CA ILE A 155 18.82 4.28 -8.79
C ILE A 155 18.38 4.20 -7.32
N PHE A 156 18.37 3.01 -6.72
CA PHE A 156 18.07 2.84 -5.30
C PHE A 156 19.13 3.43 -4.37
N GLU A 157 20.42 3.28 -4.70
CA GLU A 157 21.52 3.86 -3.93
C GLU A 157 21.49 5.39 -3.93
N ASP A 158 21.17 6.00 -5.07
CA ASP A 158 20.98 7.45 -5.19
C ASP A 158 19.81 7.91 -4.31
N ALA A 159 18.68 7.20 -4.36
CA ALA A 159 17.49 7.51 -3.56
C ALA A 159 17.79 7.44 -2.06
N GLY A 160 18.48 6.39 -1.61
CA GLY A 160 18.93 6.26 -0.22
C GLY A 160 19.87 7.40 0.19
N THR A 161 20.78 7.81 -0.70
CA THR A 161 21.69 8.94 -0.46
C THR A 161 20.96 10.26 -0.32
N VAL A 162 19.96 10.51 -1.18
CA VAL A 162 19.12 11.72 -1.08
C VAL A 162 18.43 11.77 0.28
N LEU A 163 17.74 10.69 0.68
CA LEU A 163 17.05 10.64 1.97
C LEU A 163 17.98 10.82 3.17
N LEU A 164 19.18 10.25 3.13
CA LEU A 164 20.16 10.43 4.20
C LEU A 164 20.63 11.89 4.29
N ARG A 165 20.80 12.58 3.16
CA ARG A 165 21.12 14.02 3.15
C ARG A 165 19.94 14.86 3.66
N SER A 166 18.71 14.50 3.30
CA SER A 166 17.50 15.11 3.85
C SER A 166 17.44 14.96 5.38
N ALA A 167 17.81 13.78 5.88
CA ALA A 167 17.90 13.48 7.31
C ALA A 167 18.85 14.42 8.07
N GLU A 168 19.96 14.83 7.46
CA GLU A 168 20.92 15.78 8.05
C GLU A 168 20.31 17.18 8.21
N SER A 169 19.41 17.58 7.30
CA SER A 169 18.70 18.86 7.35
C SER A 169 17.48 18.85 8.29
N ALA A 170 16.96 17.67 8.62
CA ALA A 170 15.77 17.46 9.44
C ALA A 170 16.11 16.73 10.76
N GLN A 171 16.89 17.37 11.64
CA GLN A 171 17.46 16.76 12.86
C GLN A 171 16.43 16.02 13.74
N GLU A 172 15.22 16.54 13.90
CA GLU A 172 14.17 15.90 14.70
C GLU A 172 13.64 14.58 14.09
N ARG A 173 13.84 14.38 12.79
CA ARG A 173 13.32 13.24 12.01
C ARG A 173 14.41 12.40 11.35
N GLN A 174 15.68 12.67 11.67
CA GLN A 174 16.83 11.98 11.09
C GLN A 174 16.70 10.44 11.16
N ALA A 175 16.26 9.91 12.30
CA ALA A 175 16.07 8.47 12.50
C ALA A 175 14.97 7.88 11.59
N GLN A 176 13.94 8.65 11.25
CA GLN A 176 12.84 8.19 10.38
C GLN A 176 13.31 8.10 8.93
N TYR A 177 14.00 9.14 8.44
CA TYR A 177 14.60 9.15 7.11
C TYR A 177 15.62 8.03 6.92
N ALA A 178 16.47 7.77 7.93
CA ALA A 178 17.43 6.67 7.89
C ALA A 178 16.75 5.30 7.77
N GLN A 179 15.63 5.08 8.48
CA GLN A 179 14.85 3.84 8.38
C GLN A 179 14.23 3.66 7.01
N ILE A 180 13.69 4.74 6.42
CA ILE A 180 13.10 4.70 5.07
C ILE A 180 14.19 4.44 4.03
N ALA A 181 15.34 5.09 4.14
CA ALA A 181 16.50 4.85 3.27
C ALA A 181 16.93 3.37 3.32
N ALA A 182 17.00 2.78 4.53
CA ALA A 182 17.31 1.36 4.69
C ALA A 182 16.24 0.44 4.06
N ALA A 183 14.96 0.79 4.17
CA ALA A 183 13.87 0.02 3.57
C ALA A 183 13.91 0.06 2.03
N ILE A 184 14.15 1.24 1.44
CA ILE A 184 14.38 1.40 0.01
C ILE A 184 15.55 0.53 -0.43
N ASP A 185 16.68 0.64 0.28
CA ASP A 185 17.90 -0.13 0.00
C ASP A 185 17.70 -1.64 0.07
N SER A 186 16.79 -2.12 0.92
CA SER A 186 16.48 -3.54 1.03
C SER A 186 15.91 -4.13 -0.26
N ASN A 187 15.31 -3.31 -1.13
CA ASN A 187 14.77 -3.75 -2.42
C ASN A 187 15.87 -4.17 -3.40
N LYS A 188 17.10 -3.67 -3.24
CA LYS A 188 18.27 -4.04 -4.05
C LYS A 188 18.56 -5.54 -3.99
N VAL A 189 18.22 -6.21 -2.89
CA VAL A 189 18.40 -7.65 -2.74
C VAL A 189 17.62 -8.44 -3.79
N LEU A 190 16.41 -7.99 -4.15
CA LEU A 190 15.60 -8.65 -5.17
C LEU A 190 16.30 -8.67 -6.53
N LEU A 191 17.05 -7.61 -6.85
CA LEU A 191 17.70 -7.42 -8.14
C LEU A 191 19.07 -8.13 -8.26
N ARG A 192 19.59 -8.61 -7.14
CA ARG A 192 20.90 -9.28 -7.04
C ARG A 192 20.79 -10.80 -6.93
N SER A 193 19.60 -11.31 -6.63
CA SER A 193 19.25 -12.74 -6.58
C SER A 193 18.83 -13.25 -7.95
#